data_AF-A0A7U9MTB2-F1
#
_entry.id   AF-A0A7U9MTB2-F1
#
_cell.length_a   1.000
_cell.length_b   1.000
_cell.length_c   1.000
_cell.angle_alpha   90.00
_cell.angle_beta   90.00
_cell.angle_gamma   90.00
#
_symmetry.space_group_name_H-M   'P 1'
#
loop_
_entity.id
_entity.type
_entity.pdbx_description
1 polymer ?
#
loop_
_entity_poly.entity_id
_entity_poly.type
_entity_poly.pdbx_seq_one_letter_code
_entity_poly.pdbx_strand_id
1 'polypeptide(L)' 'MFCFIQEVEVKTVSAGEPKGFVVDETKVTWDGEGYTKYSYHYASERFERPIRKSYRISVHES' A
#
# COMPACT_ATOMS: atom_id res chain seq x y z
N MET A 1 -20.94 30.60 8.23
CA MET A 1 -20.00 29.58 7.74
C MET A 1 -20.77 28.56 6.93
N PHE A 2 -20.37 28.28 5.68
CA PHE A 2 -21.00 27.26 4.84
C PHE A 2 -19.92 26.35 4.24
N CYS A 3 -20.26 25.06 4.05
CA CYS A 3 -19.38 24.09 3.41
C CYS A 3 -19.98 23.60 2.10
N PHE A 4 -19.12 23.43 1.10
CA PHE A 4 -19.46 22.85 -0.20
C PHE A 4 -18.65 21.56 -0.38
N ILE A 5 -19.36 20.45 -0.66
CA ILE A 5 -18.76 19.13 -0.86
C ILE A 5 -19.11 18.69 -2.28
N GLN A 6 -18.07 18.39 -3.07
CA GLN A 6 -18.22 17.91 -4.44
C GLN A 6 -17.53 16.56 -4.61
N GLU A 7 -18.23 15.57 -5.16
CA GLU A 7 -17.62 14.31 -5.62
C GLU A 7 -16.78 14.59 -6.87
N VAL A 8 -15.55 14.07 -6.91
CA VAL A 8 -14.62 14.23 -8.03
C VAL A 8 -14.13 12.88 -8.50
N GLU A 9 -13.68 12.80 -9.76
CA GLU A 9 -13.12 11.55 -10.29
C GLU A 9 -11.76 11.23 -9.65
N VAL A 10 -11.55 9.96 -9.32
CA VAL A 10 -10.25 9.47 -8.84
C VAL A 10 -9.33 9.25 -10.04
N LYS A 11 -8.30 10.10 -10.17
CA LYS A 11 -7.30 10.00 -11.25
C LYS A 11 -6.39 8.78 -11.13
N THR A 12 -6.10 8.33 -9.90
CA THR A 12 -5.24 7.18 -9.63
C THR A 12 -5.78 6.41 -8.44
N VAL A 13 -6.00 5.10 -8.63
CA VAL A 13 -6.37 4.19 -7.55
C VAL A 13 -5.08 3.70 -6.89
N SER A 14 -4.88 4.02 -5.62
CA SER A 14 -3.74 3.45 -4.88
C SER A 14 -3.92 1.93 -4.76
N ALA A 15 -2.83 1.18 -4.89
CA ALA A 15 -2.85 -0.27 -4.85
C ALA A 15 -3.25 -0.85 -3.47
N GLY A 16 -3.37 0.00 -2.45
CA GLY A 16 -3.58 -0.41 -1.06
C GLY A 16 -2.27 -0.86 -0.40
N GLU A 17 -2.30 -0.96 0.93
CA GLU A 17 -1.15 -1.49 1.68
C GLU A 17 -1.04 -3.01 1.51
N PRO A 18 0.18 -3.57 1.46
CA PRO A 18 0.39 -5.01 1.48
C PRO A 18 -0.25 -5.66 2.72
N LYS A 19 -0.85 -6.84 2.56
CA LYS A 19 -1.47 -7.57 3.68
C LYS A 19 -0.47 -8.21 4.64
N GLY A 20 0.81 -8.20 4.30
CA GLY A 20 1.86 -8.73 5.15
C GLY A 20 3.22 -8.78 4.47
N PHE A 21 4.11 -9.57 5.06
CA PHE A 21 5.46 -9.81 4.59
C PHE A 21 5.64 -11.30 4.25
N VAL A 22 6.44 -11.55 3.21
CA VAL A 22 6.88 -12.88 2.82
C VAL A 22 8.37 -12.96 3.10
N VAL A 23 8.79 -14.02 3.79
CA VAL A 23 10.20 -14.29 4.10
C VAL A 23 10.73 -15.32 3.12
N ASP A 24 11.80 -14.98 2.42
CA ASP A 24 12.51 -15.89 1.53
C ASP A 24 13.75 -16.42 2.23
N GLU A 25 13.92 -17.74 2.18
CA GLU A 25 15.14 -18.40 2.61
C GLU A 25 16.01 -18.71 1.38
N THR A 26 17.23 -18.18 1.37
CA THR A 26 18.22 -18.48 0.35
C THR A 26 19.39 -19.22 0.98
N LYS A 27 19.56 -20.50 0.64
CA LYS A 27 20.75 -21.27 1.01
C LYS A 27 21.87 -20.96 0.04
N VAL A 28 23.01 -20.52 0.56
CA VAL A 28 24.19 -20.15 -0.21
C VAL A 28 25.36 -20.92 0.37
N THR A 29 26.16 -21.55 -0.49
CA THR A 29 27.43 -22.14 -0.06
C THR A 29 28.54 -21.16 -0.42
N TRP A 30 29.30 -20.71 0.58
CA TRP A 30 30.45 -19.84 0.39
C TRP A 30 31.66 -20.51 1.03
N ASP A 31 32.74 -20.67 0.26
CA ASP A 31 34.00 -21.27 0.73
C ASP A 31 33.85 -22.65 1.40
N GLY A 32 32.95 -23.49 0.88
CA GLY A 32 32.69 -24.85 1.39
C GLY A 32 31.77 -24.92 2.62
N GLU A 33 31.43 -23.78 3.23
CA GLU A 33 30.48 -23.70 4.34
C GLU A 33 29.09 -23.30 3.85
N GLY A 34 28.06 -23.93 4.43
CA GLY A 34 26.66 -23.65 4.11
C GLY A 34 26.12 -22.49 4.95
N TYR A 35 25.71 -21.43 4.28
CA TYR A 35 25.05 -20.26 4.89
C TYR A 35 23.58 -20.22 4.51
N THR A 36 22.74 -19.83 5.45
CA THR A 36 21.33 -19.55 5.18
C THR A 36 21.10 -18.06 5.33
N LYS A 37 20.71 -17.40 4.24
CA LYS A 37 20.34 -16.00 4.23
C LYS A 37 18.82 -15.90 4.22
N TYR A 38 18.28 -15.13 5.15
CA TYR A 38 16.88 -14.75 5.15
C TYR A 38 16.73 -13.35 4.57
N SER A 39 15.77 -13.18 3.68
CA SER A 39 15.31 -11.86 3.22
C SER A 39 13.80 -11.79 3.37
N TYR A 40 13.24 -10.59 3.28
CA TYR A 40 11.80 -10.43 3.23
C TYR A 40 11.41 -9.42 2.17
N HIS A 41 10.20 -9.58 1.65
CA HIS A 41 9.56 -8.61 0.77
C HIS A 41 8.08 -8.45 1.15
N TYR A 42 7.46 -7.38 0.68
CA TYR A 42 6.03 -7.16 0.87
C TYR A 42 5.21 -8.15 0.05
N ALA A 43 4.16 -8.71 0.65
CA ALA A 43 3.23 -9.58 -0.06
C ALA A 43 2.61 -8.87 -1.27
N SER A 44 2.37 -9.61 -2.34
CA SER A 44 1.68 -9.11 -3.53
C SER A 44 0.21 -8.81 -3.25
N GLU A 45 -0.40 -9.53 -2.32
CA GLU A 45 -1.76 -9.32 -1.87
C GLU A 45 -1.87 -8.02 -1.06
N ARG A 46 -2.86 -7.18 -1.43
CA ARG A 46 -3.07 -5.85 -0.82
C ARG A 46 -4.48 -5.69 -0.30
N PHE A 47 -4.65 -4.81 0.67
CA PHE A 47 -5.98 -4.43 1.14
C PHE A 47 -6.73 -3.66 0.05
N GLU A 48 -7.92 -4.12 -0.26
CA GLU A 48 -8.79 -3.41 -1.18
C GLU A 48 -9.47 -2.24 -0.48
N ARG A 49 -9.56 -1.12 -1.18
CA ARG A 49 -10.36 0.02 -0.72
C ARG A 49 -11.78 -0.13 -1.27
N PRO A 50 -12.79 -0.41 -0.42
CA PRO A 50 -14.16 -0.65 -0.90
C PRO A 50 -14.82 0.60 -1.48
N ILE A 51 -14.43 1.79 -1.01
CA ILE A 51 -14.94 3.07 -1.49
C ILE A 51 -13.82 3.81 -2.21
N ARG A 52 -14.01 4.05 -3.51
CA ARG A 52 -13.07 4.76 -4.38
C ARG A 52 -13.57 6.16 -4.74
N LYS A 53 -14.44 6.75 -3.92
CA LYS A 53 -14.91 8.12 -4.12
C LYS A 53 -13.91 9.11 -3.54
N SER A 54 -13.62 10.18 -4.27
CA SER A 54 -12.87 11.33 -3.78
C SER A 54 -13.80 12.53 -3.70
N TYR A 55 -13.54 13.40 -2.73
CA TYR A 55 -14.34 14.59 -2.49
C TYR A 55 -13.43 15.81 -2.37
N ARG A 56 -13.87 16.92 -2.95
CA ARG A 56 -13.31 18.24 -2.68
C ARG A 56 -14.22 18.95 -1.68
N ILE A 57 -13.65 19.34 -0.54
CA ILE A 57 -14.37 20.07 0.51
C ILE A 57 -13.86 21.51 0.49
N SER A 58 -14.77 22.47 0.49
CA SER A 58 -14.46 23.91 0.58
C SER A 58 -15.30 24.53 1.67
N VAL A 59 -14.67 25.30 2.55
CA VAL A 59 -15.33 25.94 3.70
C VAL A 59 -15.18 27.45 3.55
N HIS A 60 -16.29 28.17 3.68
CA HIS A 60 -16.34 29.61 3.62
C HIS A 60 -16.88 30.17 4.94
N GLU A 61 -16.12 31.09 5.54
CA GLU A 61 -16.66 31.96 6.59
C GLU A 61 -17.58 33.02 5.96
N SER A 62 -18.65 33.37 6.68
CA SER A 62 -19.70 34.26 6.16
C SER A 62 -19.36 35.72 6.41
#